data_AF-A0A409VQJ8-F1
#
_entry.id   AF-A0A409VQJ8-F1
#
_cell.length_a   1.000
_cell.length_b   1.000
_cell.length_c   1.000
_cell.angle_alpha   90.00
_cell.angle_beta   90.00
_cell.angle_gamma   90.00
#
_symmetry.space_group_name_H-M   'P 1'
#
loop_
_entity.id
_entity.type
_entity.pdbx_description
1 polymer ?
#
loop_
_entity_poly.entity_id
_entity_poly.type
_entity_poly.pdbx_seq_one_letter_code
_entity_poly.pdbx_strand_id
1 'polypeptide(L)'
;MVFLETALESKFNPLVALGRSGSLGLSGFVNKFNAEAELLDDLNDHWTARNHKKERNWLIEQLQNFARIKRIRVTFLSGDVHCAAVGVLKTLKVKNRPEVQPRQDFRYMVNIVTSAIVNTPPPNGVINLVSSLATKVHKTLHSIETDETMEPIFAKDTNGQSRKQKFIMGRRNWCSFRYDEASREVTFDIRVEREKGGGITVGYPMVVPPPAW
;
A
#
# COMPACT_ATOMS: atom_id res chain seq x y z
N MET A 1 10.68 -1.49 2.58
CA MET A 1 10.50 -2.94 2.76
C MET A 1 11.78 -3.73 3.02
N VAL A 2 12.99 -3.20 2.73
CA VAL A 2 14.27 -3.95 2.89
C VAL A 2 14.47 -4.57 4.29
N PHE A 3 14.07 -3.89 5.37
CA PHE A 3 14.31 -4.37 6.73
C PHE A 3 13.48 -5.61 7.12
N LEU A 4 12.24 -5.72 6.64
CA LEU A 4 11.34 -6.81 7.05
C LEU A 4 11.65 -8.11 6.31
N GLU A 5 11.92 -8.01 5.01
CA GLU A 5 12.46 -9.11 4.20
C GLU A 5 13.76 -9.64 4.83
N THR A 6 14.73 -8.75 5.14
CA THR A 6 16.01 -9.16 5.76
C THR A 6 15.87 -9.70 7.18
N ALA A 7 14.91 -9.21 7.97
CA ALA A 7 14.65 -9.70 9.32
C ALA A 7 14.00 -11.11 9.32
N LEU A 8 13.12 -11.39 8.36
CA LEU A 8 12.45 -12.68 8.21
C LEU A 8 13.34 -13.74 7.53
N GLU A 9 14.20 -13.35 6.59
CA GLU A 9 15.16 -14.24 5.92
C GLU A 9 16.36 -14.64 6.80
N SER A 10 16.58 -13.94 7.92
CA SER A 10 17.73 -14.22 8.79
C SER A 10 17.59 -15.60 9.45
N LYS A 11 18.44 -16.55 9.01
CA LYS A 11 18.61 -17.90 9.58
C LYS A 11 18.95 -17.93 11.09
N PHE A 12 19.17 -16.79 11.73
CA PHE A 12 19.53 -16.63 13.15
C PHE A 12 18.40 -16.03 14.01
N ASN A 13 17.13 -16.23 13.64
CA ASN A 13 16.03 -15.91 14.55
C ASN A 13 15.93 -17.03 15.63
N PRO A 14 16.21 -16.76 16.91
CA PRO A 14 16.19 -17.77 17.98
C PRO A 14 14.80 -18.44 18.15
N LEU A 15 13.74 -17.81 17.63
CA LEU A 15 12.39 -18.38 17.58
C LEU A 15 12.27 -19.52 16.55
N VAL A 16 12.99 -19.43 15.42
CA VAL A 16 13.02 -20.47 14.37
C VAL A 16 13.76 -21.72 14.85
N ALA A 17 14.80 -21.56 15.65
CA ALA A 17 15.55 -22.67 16.25
C ALA A 17 14.74 -23.41 17.34
N LEU A 18 13.99 -22.67 18.17
CA LEU A 18 13.15 -23.25 19.23
C LEU A 18 11.94 -24.02 18.70
N GLY A 19 11.40 -23.63 17.53
CA GLY A 19 10.27 -24.31 16.91
C GLY A 19 10.59 -25.66 16.28
N ARG A 20 11.82 -25.87 15.79
CA ARG A 20 12.25 -27.12 15.13
C ARG A 20 12.53 -28.27 16.10
N SER A 21 12.69 -28.00 17.40
CA SER A 21 13.08 -29.02 18.39
C SER A 21 11.93 -29.91 18.90
N GLY A 22 10.67 -29.65 18.54
CA GLY A 22 9.54 -30.59 18.71
C GLY A 22 9.21 -31.09 20.12
N SER A 23 9.90 -30.67 21.19
CA SER A 23 9.90 -31.40 22.47
C SER A 23 9.11 -30.76 23.61
N LEU A 24 8.35 -29.69 23.42
CA LEU A 24 7.70 -29.00 24.54
C LEU A 24 6.30 -28.45 24.25
N GLY A 25 5.33 -29.28 23.87
CA GLY A 25 3.89 -28.91 23.93
C GLY A 25 3.46 -27.68 23.11
N LEU A 26 4.20 -27.33 22.06
CA LEU A 26 3.99 -26.12 21.25
C LEU A 26 3.10 -26.33 20.02
N SER A 27 1.96 -27.03 20.15
CA SER A 27 0.99 -27.17 19.04
C SER A 27 0.54 -25.82 18.45
N GLY A 28 0.59 -24.74 19.24
CA GLY A 28 0.34 -23.36 18.80
C GLY A 28 1.48 -22.66 18.05
N PHE A 29 2.70 -23.20 18.03
CA PHE A 29 3.81 -22.65 17.24
C PHE A 29 3.88 -23.25 15.84
N VAL A 30 3.50 -24.52 15.66
CA VAL A 30 3.51 -25.16 14.34
C VAL A 30 2.55 -24.48 13.36
N ASN A 31 1.40 -23.99 13.84
CA ASN A 31 0.49 -23.12 13.07
C ASN A 31 1.09 -21.75 12.72
N LYS A 32 2.05 -21.24 13.51
CA LYS A 32 2.75 -19.98 13.21
C LYS A 32 3.84 -20.17 12.15
N PHE A 33 4.49 -21.34 12.07
CA PHE A 33 5.50 -21.61 11.04
C PHE A 33 4.91 -21.73 9.63
N ASN A 34 3.74 -22.37 9.46
CA ASN A 34 3.05 -22.38 8.16
C ASN A 34 2.56 -20.96 7.79
N ALA A 35 2.01 -20.21 8.74
CA ALA A 35 1.58 -18.84 8.51
C ALA A 35 2.75 -17.88 8.22
N GLU A 36 3.95 -18.12 8.77
CA GLU A 36 5.16 -17.36 8.47
C GLU A 36 5.71 -17.68 7.07
N ALA A 37 5.62 -18.94 6.63
CA ALA A 37 6.04 -19.34 5.29
C ALA A 37 5.10 -18.78 4.20
N GLU A 38 3.79 -18.87 4.37
CA GLU A 38 2.79 -18.25 3.48
C GLU A 38 2.93 -16.72 3.47
N LEU A 39 3.10 -16.10 4.65
CA LEU A 39 3.32 -14.66 4.73
C LEU A 39 4.62 -14.22 4.03
N LEU A 40 5.69 -15.01 4.13
CA LEU A 40 6.96 -14.70 3.47
C LEU A 40 6.83 -14.82 1.95
N ASP A 41 6.05 -15.79 1.47
CA ASP A 41 5.72 -15.96 0.06
C ASP A 41 4.91 -14.75 -0.46
N ASP A 42 3.81 -14.40 0.22
CA ASP A 42 2.98 -13.23 -0.08
C ASP A 42 3.80 -11.93 -0.12
N LEU A 43 4.73 -11.76 0.82
CA LEU A 43 5.61 -10.59 0.89
C LEU A 43 6.62 -10.54 -0.27
N ASN A 44 7.06 -11.70 -0.77
CA ASN A 44 8.00 -11.79 -1.89
C ASN A 44 7.32 -11.61 -3.25
N ASP A 45 6.03 -11.91 -3.37
CA ASP A 45 5.23 -11.69 -4.59
C ASP A 45 4.87 -10.22 -4.83
N HIS A 46 4.99 -9.38 -3.81
CA HIS A 46 4.75 -7.96 -3.96
C HIS A 46 5.76 -7.31 -4.92
N TRP A 47 5.27 -6.44 -5.82
CA TRP A 47 6.12 -5.69 -6.76
C TRP A 47 7.22 -4.82 -6.08
N THR A 48 7.05 -4.52 -4.79
CA THR A 48 8.01 -3.79 -3.95
C THR A 48 9.05 -4.68 -3.28
N ALA A 49 8.95 -6.00 -3.42
CA ALA A 49 9.95 -6.95 -2.94
C ALA A 49 11.26 -6.80 -3.72
N ARG A 50 12.37 -7.19 -3.10
CA ARG A 50 13.71 -7.01 -3.67
C ARG A 50 13.85 -7.51 -5.11
N ASN A 51 13.28 -8.68 -5.43
CA ASN A 51 13.44 -9.32 -6.73
C ASN A 51 12.70 -8.59 -7.86
N HIS A 52 11.63 -7.85 -7.54
CA HIS A 52 10.82 -7.12 -8.52
C HIS A 52 11.24 -5.65 -8.68
N LYS A 53 12.04 -5.10 -7.76
CA LYS A 53 12.39 -3.66 -7.74
C LYS A 53 12.98 -3.14 -9.05
N LYS A 54 13.82 -3.92 -9.73
CA LYS A 54 14.48 -3.47 -10.98
C LYS A 54 13.44 -3.23 -12.07
N GLU A 55 12.58 -4.21 -12.31
CA GLU A 55 11.51 -4.13 -13.31
C GLU A 55 10.46 -3.08 -12.94
N ARG A 56 10.01 -3.09 -11.68
CA ARG A 56 9.07 -2.11 -11.15
C ARG A 56 9.58 -0.68 -11.33
N ASN A 57 10.83 -0.42 -10.96
CA ASN A 57 11.38 0.93 -11.03
C ASN A 57 11.50 1.41 -12.47
N TRP A 58 11.92 0.53 -13.37
CA TRP A 58 11.94 0.80 -14.80
C TRP A 58 10.54 1.16 -15.32
N LEU A 59 9.51 0.37 -14.97
CA LEU A 59 8.12 0.61 -15.37
C LEU A 59 7.62 1.98 -14.87
N ILE A 60 7.85 2.30 -13.61
CA ILE A 60 7.45 3.59 -13.02
C ILE A 60 8.15 4.75 -13.75
N GLU A 61 9.44 4.64 -14.02
CA GLU A 61 10.18 5.65 -14.79
C GLU A 61 9.61 5.82 -16.20
N GLN A 62 9.30 4.73 -16.90
CA GLN A 62 8.69 4.80 -18.23
C GLN A 62 7.32 5.48 -18.20
N LEU A 63 6.50 5.16 -17.19
CA LEU A 63 5.20 5.79 -17.01
C LEU A 63 5.32 7.28 -16.67
N GLN A 64 6.36 7.69 -15.94
CA GLN A 64 6.61 9.11 -15.64
C GLN A 64 7.04 9.87 -16.89
N ASN A 65 7.87 9.25 -17.73
CA ASN A 65 8.23 9.80 -19.03
C ASN A 65 7.02 9.91 -19.95
N PHE A 66 6.18 8.86 -20.02
CA PHE A 66 4.93 8.87 -20.75
C PHE A 66 4.00 10.00 -20.28
N ALA A 67 3.79 10.10 -18.96
CA ALA A 67 2.98 11.16 -18.35
C ALA A 67 3.48 12.53 -18.79
N ARG A 68 4.78 12.79 -18.61
CA ARG A 68 5.42 14.06 -18.97
C ARG A 68 5.24 14.43 -20.45
N ILE A 69 5.51 13.50 -21.36
CA ILE A 69 5.48 13.72 -22.81
C ILE A 69 4.05 13.89 -23.31
N LYS A 70 3.12 13.05 -22.84
CA LYS A 70 1.72 13.04 -23.30
C LYS A 70 0.82 14.00 -22.52
N ARG A 71 1.31 14.62 -21.46
CA ARG A 71 0.52 15.45 -20.54
C ARG A 71 -0.68 14.68 -19.99
N ILE A 72 -0.44 13.43 -19.57
CA ILE A 72 -1.47 12.51 -19.03
C ILE A 72 -1.13 12.17 -17.58
N ARG A 73 -2.14 12.18 -16.71
CA ARG A 73 -2.03 11.66 -15.34
C ARG A 73 -2.15 10.14 -15.34
N VAL A 74 -1.19 9.45 -14.75
CA VAL A 74 -1.23 8.00 -14.54
C VAL A 74 -1.71 7.70 -13.12
N THR A 75 -2.59 6.73 -12.97
CA THR A 75 -3.06 6.19 -11.68
C THR A 75 -3.11 4.68 -11.78
N PHE A 76 -2.62 4.00 -10.76
CA PHE A 76 -2.69 2.54 -10.64
C PHE A 76 -3.93 2.16 -9.85
N LEU A 77 -4.62 1.13 -10.33
CA LEU A 77 -5.62 0.40 -9.56
C LEU A 77 -5.03 -0.98 -9.29
N SER A 78 -4.69 -1.25 -8.04
CA SER A 78 -4.06 -2.49 -7.57
C SER A 78 -4.97 -3.22 -6.59
N GLY A 79 -4.68 -4.48 -6.31
CA GLY A 79 -5.45 -5.30 -5.39
C GLY A 79 -4.70 -6.54 -4.94
N ASP A 80 -5.44 -7.61 -4.66
CA ASP A 80 -4.92 -8.94 -4.29
C ASP A 80 -4.21 -9.02 -2.93
N VAL A 81 -4.34 -7.99 -2.08
CA VAL A 81 -3.66 -7.91 -0.76
C VAL A 81 -4.62 -7.86 0.43
N HIS A 82 -5.92 -8.11 0.16
CA HIS A 82 -7.01 -8.24 1.13
C HIS A 82 -7.19 -7.04 2.09
N CYS A 83 -6.63 -5.89 1.76
CA CYS A 83 -6.76 -4.64 2.49
C CYS A 83 -6.94 -3.48 1.52
N ALA A 84 -7.28 -2.31 2.06
CA ALA A 84 -7.28 -1.05 1.31
C ALA A 84 -6.15 -0.15 1.76
N ALA A 85 -5.52 0.52 0.80
CA ALA A 85 -4.46 1.50 1.02
C ALA A 85 -4.36 2.46 -0.17
N VAL A 86 -3.70 3.61 0.03
CA VAL A 86 -3.38 4.52 -1.06
C VAL A 86 -1.89 4.84 -1.00
N GLY A 87 -1.18 4.47 -2.06
CA GLY A 87 0.21 4.85 -2.30
C GLY A 87 0.29 6.10 -3.18
N VAL A 88 1.33 6.90 -3.00
CA VAL A 88 1.60 8.09 -3.79
C VAL A 88 3.08 8.13 -4.18
N LEU A 89 3.32 8.13 -5.48
CA LEU A 89 4.59 8.52 -6.08
C LEU A 89 4.52 10.02 -6.33
N LYS A 90 5.58 10.77 -6.01
CA LYS A 90 5.67 12.22 -6.24
C LYS A 90 7.10 12.68 -6.39
N THR A 91 7.31 13.89 -6.91
CA THR A 91 8.64 14.49 -6.98
C THR A 91 9.29 14.50 -5.59
N LEU A 92 10.55 14.06 -5.54
CA LEU A 92 11.34 13.91 -4.32
C LEU A 92 11.37 15.22 -3.53
N LYS A 93 11.04 15.14 -2.23
CA LYS A 93 11.05 16.29 -1.34
C LYS A 93 12.48 16.65 -0.95
N VAL A 94 12.94 17.79 -1.43
CA VAL A 94 14.22 18.38 -1.02
C VAL A 94 14.02 19.24 0.22
N LYS A 95 14.90 19.10 1.21
CA LYS A 95 14.89 19.93 2.43
C LYS A 95 14.92 21.42 2.05
N ASN A 96 14.08 22.23 2.70
CA ASN A 96 13.94 23.67 2.46
C ASN A 96 13.41 24.07 1.07
N ARG A 97 12.85 23.13 0.28
CA ARG A 97 12.10 23.46 -0.93
C ARG A 97 10.61 23.12 -0.73
N PRO A 98 9.69 23.94 -1.26
CA PRO A 98 8.27 23.59 -1.27
C PRO A 98 8.07 22.30 -2.08
N GLU A 99 7.12 21.47 -1.67
CA GLU A 99 6.72 20.31 -2.46
C GLU A 99 6.04 20.77 -3.76
N VAL A 100 6.30 20.05 -4.85
CA VAL A 100 5.62 20.31 -6.13
C VAL A 100 4.14 19.97 -5.96
N GLN A 101 3.27 20.88 -6.36
CA GLN A 101 1.83 20.64 -6.27
C GLN A 101 1.43 19.49 -7.21
N PRO A 102 0.51 18.60 -6.81
CA PRO A 102 0.11 17.45 -7.63
C PRO A 102 -0.22 17.82 -9.08
N ARG A 103 -0.98 18.91 -9.30
CA ARG A 103 -1.33 19.43 -10.62
C ARG A 103 -0.11 19.71 -11.51
N GLN A 104 0.98 20.19 -10.94
CA GLN A 104 2.23 20.55 -11.65
C GLN A 104 3.29 19.44 -11.63
N ASP A 105 2.98 18.30 -11.03
CA ASP A 105 3.93 17.21 -10.84
C ASP A 105 3.65 16.07 -11.81
N PHE A 106 4.47 15.92 -12.86
CA PHE A 106 4.35 14.79 -13.80
C PHE A 106 4.73 13.44 -13.16
N ARG A 107 5.46 13.46 -12.03
CA ARG A 107 5.81 12.26 -11.26
C ARG A 107 4.70 11.85 -10.30
N TYR A 108 3.71 12.73 -10.07
CA TYR A 108 2.59 12.44 -9.18
C TYR A 108 1.71 11.33 -9.77
N MET A 109 1.75 10.17 -9.15
CA MET A 109 0.92 9.01 -9.51
C MET A 109 0.35 8.42 -8.23
N VAL A 110 -0.95 8.12 -8.27
CA VAL A 110 -1.64 7.50 -7.16
C VAL A 110 -1.77 6.01 -7.42
N ASN A 111 -1.55 5.19 -6.41
CA ASN A 111 -1.86 3.77 -6.42
C ASN A 111 -3.01 3.49 -5.45
N ILE A 112 -4.19 3.25 -6.01
CA ILE A 112 -5.38 2.86 -5.26
C ILE A 112 -5.33 1.36 -5.07
N VAL A 113 -5.07 0.92 -3.83
CA VAL A 113 -5.06 -0.49 -3.46
C VAL A 113 -6.43 -0.84 -2.90
N THR A 114 -7.15 -1.71 -3.60
CA THR A 114 -8.48 -2.19 -3.22
C THR A 114 -8.58 -3.69 -3.51
N SER A 115 -9.23 -4.46 -2.64
CA SER A 115 -9.33 -5.91 -2.79
C SER A 115 -10.79 -6.33 -2.81
N ALA A 116 -11.11 -7.44 -3.50
CA ALA A 116 -12.48 -7.89 -3.65
C ALA A 116 -13.20 -8.07 -2.30
N ILE A 117 -14.47 -7.63 -2.24
CA ILE A 117 -15.28 -7.60 -1.02
C ILE A 117 -15.51 -8.98 -0.39
N VAL A 118 -15.23 -10.07 -1.10
CA VAL A 118 -15.44 -11.45 -0.61
C VAL A 118 -14.30 -11.95 0.27
N ASN A 119 -13.09 -11.39 0.15
CA ASN A 119 -11.91 -11.94 0.81
C ASN A 119 -11.87 -11.60 2.31
N THR A 120 -11.31 -12.50 3.10
CA THR A 120 -11.08 -12.24 4.53
C THR A 120 -9.83 -11.36 4.66
N PRO A 121 -9.88 -10.25 5.42
CA PRO A 121 -8.72 -9.41 5.59
C PRO A 121 -7.57 -10.14 6.31
N PRO A 122 -6.32 -9.69 6.12
CA PRO A 122 -5.18 -10.25 6.84
C PRO A 122 -5.33 -10.09 8.36
N PRO A 123 -4.66 -10.94 9.15
CA PRO A 123 -4.67 -10.82 10.61
C PRO A 123 -4.23 -9.43 11.08
N ASN A 124 -4.83 -8.93 12.16
CA ASN A 124 -4.55 -7.59 12.70
C ASN A 124 -3.06 -7.35 13.00
N GLY A 125 -2.32 -8.38 13.41
CA GLY A 125 -0.88 -8.29 13.65
C GLY A 125 -0.10 -7.90 12.39
N VAL A 126 -0.44 -8.49 11.25
CA VAL A 126 0.17 -8.18 9.94
C VAL A 126 -0.22 -6.77 9.50
N ILE A 127 -1.50 -6.40 9.61
CA ILE A 127 -1.97 -5.04 9.29
C ILE A 127 -1.24 -3.99 10.14
N ASN A 128 -1.03 -4.26 11.43
CA ASN A 128 -0.31 -3.36 12.32
C ASN A 128 1.16 -3.19 11.90
N LEU A 129 1.82 -4.30 11.55
CA LEU A 129 3.19 -4.31 11.08
C LEU A 129 3.35 -3.49 9.80
N VAL A 130 2.56 -3.79 8.77
CA VAL A 130 2.62 -3.06 7.49
C VAL A 130 2.22 -1.59 7.68
N SER A 131 1.24 -1.28 8.53
CA SER A 131 0.86 0.10 8.86
C SER A 131 1.99 0.89 9.51
N SER A 132 2.85 0.25 10.31
CA SER A 132 4.01 0.90 10.90
C SER A 132 5.05 1.30 9.83
N LEU A 133 5.22 0.45 8.82
CA LEU A 133 6.11 0.73 7.68
C LEU A 133 5.56 1.78 6.74
N ALA A 134 4.24 1.86 6.58
CA ALA A 134 3.56 2.85 5.74
C ALA A 134 3.89 4.30 6.11
N THR A 135 4.38 4.54 7.33
CA THR A 135 4.86 5.86 7.79
C THR A 135 6.19 6.29 7.16
N LYS A 136 6.90 5.38 6.50
CA LYS A 136 8.25 5.60 5.98
C LYS A 136 8.21 5.82 4.47
N VAL A 137 9.05 6.74 4.00
CA VAL A 137 9.30 6.94 2.56
C VAL A 137 10.04 5.72 2.00
N HIS A 138 9.54 5.16 0.91
CA HIS A 138 10.19 4.06 0.21
C HIS A 138 11.16 4.60 -0.85
N LYS A 139 12.46 4.53 -0.55
CA LYS A 139 13.51 5.28 -1.26
C LYS A 139 14.07 4.58 -2.51
N THR A 140 13.28 3.76 -3.18
CA THR A 140 13.78 2.95 -4.32
C THR A 140 13.93 3.74 -5.61
N LEU A 141 13.30 4.91 -5.72
CA LEU A 141 13.22 5.73 -6.94
C LEU A 141 13.93 7.08 -6.82
N HIS A 142 14.80 7.26 -5.82
CA HIS A 142 15.51 8.52 -5.61
C HIS A 142 16.47 8.87 -6.76
N SER A 143 16.96 7.86 -7.51
CA SER A 143 17.79 8.08 -8.70
C SER A 143 17.07 8.83 -9.82
N ILE A 144 15.73 8.79 -9.83
CA ILE A 144 14.89 9.53 -10.78
C ILE A 144 14.10 10.66 -10.10
N GLU A 145 14.55 11.07 -8.91
CA GLU A 145 13.95 12.13 -8.08
C GLU A 145 12.47 11.88 -7.76
N THR A 146 12.12 10.65 -7.38
CA THR A 146 10.76 10.29 -6.95
C THR A 146 10.76 9.75 -5.52
N ASP A 147 9.89 10.33 -4.69
CA ASP A 147 9.49 9.77 -3.40
C ASP A 147 8.28 8.85 -3.58
N GLU A 148 8.28 7.74 -2.86
CA GLU A 148 7.13 6.85 -2.71
C GLU A 148 6.65 6.88 -1.25
N THR A 149 5.40 7.25 -1.06
CA THR A 149 4.77 7.46 0.25
C THR A 149 3.37 6.86 0.29
N MET A 150 2.74 6.87 1.46
CA MET A 150 1.35 6.42 1.66
C MET A 150 0.49 7.63 2.04
N GLU A 151 -0.76 7.66 1.57
CA GLU A 151 -1.73 8.71 1.90
C GLU A 151 -2.58 8.29 3.12
N PRO A 152 -2.67 9.13 4.18
CA PRO A 152 -3.38 8.79 5.41
C PRO A 152 -4.91 8.99 5.32
N ILE A 153 -5.58 8.38 4.34
CA ILE A 153 -7.02 8.58 4.08
C ILE A 153 -7.94 7.96 5.17
N PHE A 154 -7.46 7.02 5.97
CA PHE A 154 -8.27 6.30 6.98
C PHE A 154 -8.18 6.95 8.37
N ALA A 155 -8.46 8.25 8.45
CA ALA A 155 -8.44 8.97 9.74
C ALA A 155 -9.49 8.46 10.74
N LYS A 156 -10.63 7.98 10.25
CA LYS A 156 -11.71 7.38 11.05
C LYS A 156 -12.00 5.95 10.61
N ASP A 157 -12.43 5.10 11.52
CA ASP A 157 -12.94 3.78 11.21
C ASP A 157 -14.37 3.87 10.66
N THR A 158 -14.88 2.75 10.18
CA THR A 158 -16.23 2.55 9.64
C THR A 158 -17.34 2.81 10.66
N ASN A 159 -17.02 2.86 11.95
CA ASN A 159 -17.93 3.24 13.03
C ASN A 159 -17.79 4.72 13.46
N GLY A 160 -16.94 5.50 12.78
CA GLY A 160 -16.70 6.91 13.06
C GLY A 160 -15.63 7.20 14.13
N GLN A 161 -15.11 6.19 14.82
CA GLN A 161 -14.04 6.37 15.80
C GLN A 161 -12.71 6.75 15.14
N SER A 162 -11.90 7.55 15.83
CA SER A 162 -10.58 7.94 15.34
C SER A 162 -9.61 6.75 15.31
N ARG A 163 -8.81 6.63 14.25
CA ARG A 163 -7.82 5.56 14.09
C ARG A 163 -6.41 6.09 14.35
N LYS A 164 -5.63 5.31 15.11
CA LYS A 164 -4.17 5.52 15.25
C LYS A 164 -3.43 5.22 13.94
N GLN A 165 -3.86 4.18 13.22
CA GLN A 165 -3.30 3.78 11.92
C GLN A 165 -4.18 4.29 10.78
N LYS A 166 -3.64 5.23 10.01
CA LYS A 166 -4.39 6.00 9.00
C LYS A 166 -4.13 5.57 7.55
N PHE A 167 -3.17 4.68 7.32
CA PHE A 167 -2.69 4.35 5.97
C PHE A 167 -3.31 3.07 5.38
N ILE A 168 -3.67 2.11 6.23
CA ILE A 168 -4.16 0.80 5.80
C ILE A 168 -5.44 0.45 6.54
N MET A 169 -6.39 -0.12 5.79
CA MET A 169 -7.66 -0.63 6.29
C MET A 169 -7.78 -2.13 5.98
N GLY A 170 -7.60 -2.96 7.01
CA GLY A 170 -7.79 -4.41 6.94
C GLY A 170 -9.26 -4.81 7.04
N ARG A 171 -10.06 -4.44 6.05
CA ARG A 171 -11.48 -4.80 5.93
C ARG A 171 -11.83 -5.04 4.46
N ARG A 172 -12.90 -5.80 4.23
CA ARG A 172 -13.52 -5.97 2.91
C ARG A 172 -13.85 -4.61 2.32
N ASN A 173 -13.50 -4.42 1.06
CA ASN A 173 -13.67 -3.15 0.40
C ASN A 173 -13.93 -3.34 -1.11
N TRP A 174 -14.18 -2.23 -1.78
CA TRP A 174 -14.16 -2.10 -3.24
C TRP A 174 -13.95 -0.62 -3.56
N CYS A 175 -13.62 -0.28 -4.80
CA CYS A 175 -13.47 1.11 -5.22
C CYS A 175 -14.47 1.45 -6.32
N SER A 176 -15.16 2.58 -6.17
CA SER A 176 -15.80 3.27 -7.28
C SER A 176 -14.91 4.41 -7.75
N PHE A 177 -14.98 4.76 -9.03
CA PHE A 177 -14.35 5.97 -9.52
C PHE A 177 -15.37 6.82 -10.28
N ARG A 178 -15.18 8.14 -10.22
CA ARG A 178 -16.01 9.13 -10.92
C ARG A 178 -15.12 10.19 -11.51
N TYR A 179 -15.34 10.46 -12.80
CA TYR A 179 -14.74 11.60 -13.47
C TYR A 179 -15.70 12.79 -13.40
N ASP A 180 -15.19 13.94 -13.00
CA ASP A 180 -15.93 15.21 -13.01
C ASP A 180 -15.50 16.01 -14.23
N GLU A 181 -16.44 16.25 -15.16
CA GLU A 181 -16.18 16.98 -16.41
C GLU A 181 -15.78 18.44 -16.17
N ALA A 182 -16.31 19.10 -15.14
CA ALA A 182 -16.07 20.52 -14.89
C ALA A 182 -14.67 20.77 -14.31
N SER A 183 -14.29 19.99 -13.31
CA SER A 183 -12.98 20.09 -12.66
C SER A 183 -11.88 19.27 -13.36
N ARG A 184 -12.30 18.30 -14.18
CA ARG A 184 -11.46 17.25 -14.80
C ARG A 184 -10.73 16.37 -13.78
N GLU A 185 -11.23 16.33 -12.55
CA GLU A 185 -10.70 15.49 -11.47
C GLU A 185 -11.30 14.09 -11.54
N VAL A 186 -10.53 13.09 -11.09
CA VAL A 186 -11.04 11.73 -10.88
C VAL A 186 -11.10 11.48 -9.38
N THR A 187 -12.28 11.20 -8.86
CA THR A 187 -12.48 10.80 -7.47
C THR A 187 -12.57 9.29 -7.38
N PHE A 188 -11.66 8.67 -6.63
CA PHE A 188 -11.69 7.26 -6.26
C PHE A 188 -12.29 7.14 -4.86
N ASP A 189 -13.50 6.61 -4.74
CA ASP A 189 -14.14 6.36 -3.44
C ASP A 189 -13.97 4.90 -3.05
N ILE A 190 -13.05 4.65 -2.12
CA ILE A 190 -12.83 3.33 -1.52
C ILE A 190 -13.95 3.08 -0.51
N ARG A 191 -14.80 2.11 -0.81
CA ARG A 191 -15.95 1.70 -0.03
C ARG A 191 -15.55 0.54 0.87
N VAL A 192 -15.50 0.79 2.18
CA VAL A 192 -15.11 -0.22 3.18
C VAL A 192 -16.35 -0.71 3.92
N GLU A 193 -16.49 -2.02 4.01
CA GLU A 193 -17.60 -2.68 4.69
C GLU A 193 -17.59 -2.38 6.21
N ARG A 194 -18.73 -1.93 6.75
CA ARG A 194 -18.89 -1.66 8.19
C ARG A 194 -18.93 -2.95 9.00
N GLU A 195 -19.71 -3.90 8.53
CA GLU A 195 -19.94 -5.20 9.14
C GLU A 195 -20.01 -6.28 8.07
N LYS A 196 -19.37 -7.43 8.34
CA LYS A 196 -19.23 -8.53 7.40
C LYS A 196 -20.59 -9.05 6.94
N GLY A 197 -20.88 -8.94 5.64
CA GLY A 197 -22.12 -9.43 5.03
C GLY A 197 -23.31 -8.47 5.21
N GLY A 198 -23.12 -7.30 5.82
CA GLY A 198 -24.19 -6.34 6.07
C GLY A 198 -24.53 -5.44 4.88
N GLY A 199 -23.73 -5.44 3.81
CA GLY A 199 -23.96 -4.64 2.60
C GLY A 199 -23.76 -3.12 2.77
N ILE A 200 -23.52 -2.64 3.99
CA ILE A 200 -23.31 -1.22 4.31
C ILE A 200 -21.83 -0.89 4.26
N THR A 201 -21.50 0.19 3.55
CA THR A 201 -20.12 0.64 3.36
C THR A 201 -19.94 2.10 3.75
N VAL A 202 -18.73 2.44 4.19
CA VAL A 202 -18.28 3.82 4.42
C VAL A 202 -17.25 4.19 3.36
N GLY A 203 -17.38 5.40 2.81
CA GLY A 203 -16.51 5.90 1.75
C GLY A 203 -15.27 6.62 2.28
N TYR A 204 -14.15 6.43 1.58
CA TYR A 204 -12.87 7.07 1.82
C TYR A 204 -12.35 7.61 0.49
N PRO A 205 -12.70 8.86 0.14
CA PRO A 205 -12.39 9.41 -1.16
C PRO A 205 -10.93 9.83 -1.28
N MET A 206 -10.33 9.54 -2.43
CA MET A 206 -9.06 10.05 -2.91
C MET A 206 -9.29 10.79 -4.23
N VAL A 207 -8.99 12.09 -4.26
CA VAL A 207 -9.16 12.92 -5.46
C VAL A 207 -7.84 13.04 -6.19
N VAL A 208 -7.84 12.69 -7.47
CA VAL A 208 -6.69 12.80 -8.35
C VAL A 208 -6.92 13.97 -9.31
N PRO A 209 -6.08 15.02 -9.26
CA PRO A 209 -6.29 16.20 -10.08
C PRO A 209 -5.77 16.02 -11.51
N PRO A 210 -6.31 16.78 -12.48
CA PRO A 210 -5.82 16.77 -13.84
C PRO A 210 -4.36 17.26 -13.93
N PRO A 211 -3.65 16.90 -15.01
CA PRO A 211 -2.32 17.42 -15.29
C PRO A 211 -2.38 18.91 -15.65
N ALA A 212 -1.43 19.71 -15.13
CA ALA A 212 -1.28 21.14 -15.39
C ALA A 212 0.19 21.64 -15.34
N TRP A 213 1.17 20.72 -15.40
CA TRP A 213 2.55 21.07 -15.81
C TRP A 213 2.58 21.33 -17.31
#